data_AF-A0A7J2KER8-F1
#
_entry.id   AF-A0A7J2KER8-F1
#
_cell.length_a   1.000
_cell.length_b   1.000
_cell.length_c   1.000
_cell.angle_alpha   90.00
_cell.angle_beta   90.00
_cell.angle_gamma   90.00
#
_symmetry.space_group_name_H-M   'P 1'
#
loop_
_entity.id
_entity.type
_entity.pdbx_description
1 polymer ?
#
loop_
_entity_poly.entity_id
_entity_poly.type
_entity_poly.pdbx_seq_one_letter_code
_entity_poly.pdbx_strand_id
1 'polypeptide(L)'
;INIVGSYDVDENKIGKSIFDIAIRYFDKNIISDSLRKIKVREGLHLGNLDKLNIPARGLEEKMSLSDAINFLINEWKKLKPDVLINIITTEETKPIKSFGELEEYIFYNRKDRVNASYAYMYAAIKYASQVKPIAFINAIPTPLANNVYIVRECYKNDVTLFGDDGATGATPLTADILEHMAERNRRVKGIVQFNIGGNTDFYALTNEDKNRAKEYTKSSIVKDILGYSVPTYIKPTGFLESLGDKKFVSMHIEYETFNGFIDEVIINARINDSPALAGLLIDLIRLGYIALKSEIYGTVYEVNAFFMKKPGPPNSKSISKIKAYQILLQWINRVLRKRKVNVIVKPDT
;
A
#
# COMPACT_ATOMS: atom_id res chain seq x y z
N ILE A 1 1.29 -19.59 3.27
CA ILE A 1 1.65 -18.31 3.92
C ILE A 1 1.55 -18.53 5.42
N ASN A 2 2.56 -18.17 6.20
CA ASN A 2 2.54 -18.28 7.66
C ASN A 2 2.73 -16.87 8.26
N ILE A 3 1.83 -16.46 9.16
CA ILE A 3 1.94 -15.16 9.83
C ILE A 3 2.83 -15.36 11.05
N VAL A 4 4.00 -14.73 11.04
CA VAL A 4 5.01 -14.90 12.11
C VAL A 4 4.97 -13.78 13.15
N GLY A 5 4.36 -12.64 12.83
CA GLY A 5 4.24 -11.50 13.74
C GLY A 5 3.20 -10.49 13.28
N SER A 6 2.76 -9.65 14.22
CA SER A 6 1.88 -8.53 13.96
C SER A 6 2.25 -7.41 14.94
N TYR A 7 2.21 -6.18 14.46
CA TYR A 7 2.54 -4.98 15.23
C TYR A 7 1.35 -4.02 15.18
N ASP A 8 1.06 -3.38 16.31
CA ASP A 8 0.07 -2.31 16.41
C ASP A 8 0.54 -1.33 17.50
N VAL A 9 -0.11 -0.18 17.55
CA VAL A 9 0.15 0.87 18.54
C VAL A 9 -1.07 1.14 19.42
N ASP A 10 -2.24 0.61 19.05
CA ASP A 10 -3.46 0.66 19.86
C ASP A 10 -3.31 -0.19 21.13
N GLU A 11 -3.38 0.46 22.29
CA GLU A 11 -3.27 -0.18 23.60
C GLU A 11 -4.29 -1.31 23.80
N ASN A 12 -5.46 -1.20 23.15
CA ASN A 12 -6.53 -2.20 23.24
C ASN A 12 -6.26 -3.47 22.44
N LYS A 13 -5.19 -3.50 21.64
CA LYS A 13 -4.78 -4.64 20.82
C LYS A 13 -3.45 -5.24 21.28
N ILE A 14 -2.49 -4.41 21.69
CA ILE A 14 -1.16 -4.88 22.08
C ILE A 14 -1.26 -5.94 23.19
N GLY A 15 -0.58 -7.06 23.01
CA GLY A 15 -0.56 -8.20 23.92
C GLY A 15 -1.69 -9.22 23.70
N LYS A 16 -2.77 -8.86 23.00
CA LYS A 16 -3.85 -9.79 22.62
C LYS A 16 -3.45 -10.64 21.43
N SER A 17 -4.08 -11.81 21.29
CA SER A 17 -3.87 -12.63 20.10
C SER A 17 -4.61 -12.05 18.89
N ILE A 18 -4.13 -12.36 17.68
CA ILE A 18 -4.85 -12.01 16.45
C ILE A 18 -6.23 -12.64 16.41
N PHE A 19 -6.39 -13.83 16.99
CA PHE A 19 -7.70 -14.47 17.15
C PHE A 19 -8.66 -13.59 17.96
N ASP A 20 -8.22 -13.09 19.13
CA ASP A 20 -9.07 -12.28 20.03
C ASP A 20 -9.44 -10.92 19.43
N ILE A 21 -8.66 -10.44 18.47
CA ILE A 21 -8.96 -9.23 17.70
C ILE A 21 -9.92 -9.57 16.57
N ALA A 22 -9.68 -10.67 15.84
CA ALA A 22 -10.49 -11.08 14.69
C ALA A 22 -11.96 -11.39 15.07
N ILE A 23 -12.21 -11.99 16.24
CA ILE A 23 -13.59 -12.28 16.72
C ILE A 23 -14.45 -11.02 16.93
N ARG A 24 -13.84 -9.82 16.98
CA ARG A 24 -14.58 -8.56 17.04
C ARG A 24 -15.23 -8.19 15.69
N TYR A 25 -14.77 -8.80 14.61
CA TYR A 25 -15.16 -8.47 13.23
C TYR A 25 -15.76 -9.65 12.47
N PHE A 26 -15.39 -10.88 12.84
CA PHE A 26 -15.76 -12.09 12.12
C PHE A 26 -16.35 -13.14 13.05
N ASP A 27 -17.17 -14.04 12.49
CA ASP A 27 -17.66 -15.20 13.21
C ASP A 27 -16.47 -16.07 13.68
N LYS A 28 -16.52 -16.50 14.94
CA LYS A 28 -15.48 -17.33 15.56
C LYS A 28 -15.18 -18.60 14.75
N ASN A 29 -16.20 -19.18 14.12
CA ASN A 29 -16.11 -20.47 13.43
C ASN A 29 -15.34 -20.40 12.11
N ILE A 30 -15.13 -19.19 11.55
CA ILE A 30 -14.37 -19.01 10.30
C ILE A 30 -12.92 -18.56 10.55
N ILE A 31 -12.54 -18.34 11.81
CA ILE A 31 -11.19 -17.88 12.19
C ILE A 31 -10.34 -19.10 12.56
N SER A 32 -9.15 -19.20 11.95
CA SER A 32 -8.19 -20.26 12.28
C SER A 32 -7.66 -20.14 13.71
N ASP A 33 -7.72 -21.23 14.48
CA ASP A 33 -7.15 -21.30 15.84
C ASP A 33 -5.63 -21.08 15.88
N SER A 34 -4.92 -21.25 14.75
CA SER A 34 -3.49 -20.93 14.67
C SER A 34 -3.18 -19.47 15.01
N LEU A 35 -4.14 -18.56 14.80
CA LEU A 35 -4.00 -17.13 15.09
C LEU A 35 -3.93 -16.81 16.58
N ARG A 36 -4.33 -17.75 17.47
CA ARG A 36 -4.19 -17.59 18.93
C ARG A 36 -2.73 -17.48 19.36
N LYS A 37 -1.82 -18.10 18.61
CA LYS A 37 -0.38 -18.12 18.91
C LYS A 37 0.32 -16.81 18.56
N ILE A 38 -0.34 -15.97 17.75
CA ILE A 38 0.25 -14.73 17.25
C ILE A 38 -0.27 -13.60 18.12
N LYS A 39 0.59 -13.07 18.98
CA LYS A 39 0.28 -11.88 19.78
C LYS A 39 0.65 -10.61 19.03
N VAL A 40 -0.19 -9.59 19.16
CA VAL A 40 0.13 -8.24 18.69
C VAL A 40 1.24 -7.66 19.55
N ARG A 41 2.32 -7.27 18.90
CA ARG A 41 3.49 -6.63 19.49
C ARG A 41 3.35 -5.12 19.40
N GLU A 42 4.04 -4.42 20.30
CA GLU A 42 4.09 -2.97 20.31
C GLU A 42 4.99 -2.47 19.16
N GLY A 43 4.47 -1.53 18.37
CA GLY A 43 5.18 -0.91 17.24
C GLY A 43 5.69 0.50 17.53
N LEU A 44 5.84 1.28 16.45
CA LEU A 44 6.13 2.71 16.43
C LEU A 44 4.89 3.48 15.96
N HIS A 45 4.48 4.53 16.66
CA HIS A 45 3.34 5.36 16.28
C HIS A 45 3.74 6.67 15.60
N LEU A 46 4.82 7.32 16.04
CA LEU A 46 5.39 8.57 15.51
C LEU A 46 4.34 9.65 15.23
N GLY A 47 3.36 9.76 16.13
CA GLY A 47 2.26 10.72 16.05
C GLY A 47 1.18 10.40 15.01
N ASN A 48 1.21 9.22 14.36
CA ASN A 48 0.26 8.86 13.30
C ASN A 48 -1.20 8.80 13.80
N LEU A 49 -1.39 8.47 15.09
CA LEU A 49 -2.72 8.37 15.71
C LEU A 49 -3.14 9.62 16.49
N ASP A 50 -2.33 10.68 16.59
CA ASP A 50 -2.60 11.83 17.48
C ASP A 50 -3.93 12.54 17.18
N LYS A 51 -4.37 12.49 15.91
CA LYS A 51 -5.63 13.08 15.45
C LYS A 51 -6.82 12.10 15.57
N LEU A 52 -6.60 10.90 16.11
CA LEU A 52 -7.61 9.87 16.31
C LEU A 52 -7.81 9.67 17.81
N ASN A 53 -9.06 9.50 18.25
CA ASN A 53 -9.38 9.22 19.64
C ASN A 53 -9.11 7.74 20.00
N ILE A 54 -7.89 7.28 19.75
CA ILE A 54 -7.43 5.91 19.98
C ILE A 54 -6.23 5.99 20.93
N PRO A 55 -6.26 5.30 22.08
CA PRO A 55 -5.11 5.26 22.98
C PRO A 55 -3.95 4.55 22.26
N ALA A 56 -2.88 5.30 22.04
CA ALA A 56 -1.70 4.83 21.34
C ALA A 56 -0.51 4.77 22.29
N ARG A 57 0.33 3.76 22.12
CA ARG A 57 1.67 3.70 22.70
C ARG A 57 2.65 3.12 21.70
N GLY A 58 3.91 3.50 21.81
CA GLY A 58 4.97 2.93 20.97
C GLY A 58 6.30 2.80 21.69
N LEU A 59 7.15 1.95 21.12
CA LEU A 59 8.49 1.70 21.63
C LEU A 59 9.30 2.99 21.76
N GLU A 60 9.17 3.90 20.79
CA GLU A 60 9.87 5.19 20.77
C GLU A 60 9.44 6.13 21.90
N GLU A 61 8.34 5.90 22.62
CA GLU A 61 8.03 6.70 23.81
C GLU A 61 8.91 6.31 25.00
N LYS A 62 9.41 5.06 25.00
CA LYS A 62 10.15 4.44 26.10
C LYS A 62 11.67 4.43 25.87
N MET A 63 12.11 4.61 24.63
CA MET A 63 13.52 4.60 24.24
C MET A 63 13.81 5.55 23.08
N SER A 64 15.08 5.68 22.68
CA SER A 64 15.41 6.46 21.48
C SER A 64 14.82 5.79 20.23
N LEU A 65 14.55 6.57 19.17
CA LEU A 65 14.04 6.02 17.91
C LEU A 65 15.00 4.98 17.30
N SER A 66 16.31 5.21 17.44
CA SER A 66 17.33 4.24 17.02
C SER A 66 17.23 2.93 17.80
N ASP A 67 17.08 2.98 19.12
CA ASP A 67 16.93 1.78 19.96
C ASP A 67 15.63 1.05 19.66
N ALA A 68 14.54 1.78 19.42
CA ALA A 68 13.24 1.21 19.08
C ALA A 68 13.31 0.46 17.73
N ILE A 69 14.00 1.03 16.74
CA ILE A 69 14.26 0.35 15.45
C ILE A 69 15.15 -0.89 15.65
N ASN A 70 16.21 -0.79 16.45
CA ASN A 70 17.07 -1.93 16.75
C ASN A 70 16.31 -3.06 17.47
N PHE A 71 15.38 -2.71 18.36
CA PHE A 71 14.47 -3.64 19.01
C PHE A 71 13.63 -4.40 17.97
N LEU A 72 12.99 -3.70 17.04
CA LEU A 72 12.22 -4.32 15.95
C LEU A 72 13.07 -5.26 15.09
N ILE A 73 14.28 -4.83 14.70
CA ILE A 73 15.22 -5.66 13.92
C ILE A 73 15.58 -6.94 14.69
N ASN A 74 15.82 -6.85 16.00
CA ASN A 74 16.14 -8.00 16.84
C ASN A 74 14.95 -8.95 17.00
N GLU A 75 13.71 -8.45 17.03
CA GLU A 75 12.53 -9.30 16.96
C GLU A 75 12.43 -9.98 15.60
N TRP A 76 12.63 -9.26 14.49
CA TRP A 76 12.57 -9.83 13.15
C TRP A 76 13.66 -10.86 12.89
N LYS A 77 14.83 -10.75 13.54
CA LYS A 77 15.88 -11.81 13.55
C LYS A 77 15.35 -13.12 14.11
N LYS A 78 14.48 -13.07 15.13
CA LYS A 78 13.83 -14.25 15.72
C LYS A 78 12.67 -14.76 14.86
N LEU A 79 11.85 -13.84 14.34
CA LEU A 79 10.65 -14.18 13.55
C LEU A 79 10.96 -14.64 12.12
N LYS A 80 12.12 -14.23 11.57
CA LYS A 80 12.61 -14.56 10.22
C LYS A 80 11.58 -14.35 9.11
N PRO A 81 10.94 -13.17 9.00
CA PRO A 81 9.98 -12.92 7.94
C PRO A 81 10.63 -13.02 6.55
N ASP A 82 9.87 -13.47 5.56
CA ASP A 82 10.21 -13.27 4.14
C ASP A 82 9.56 -11.99 3.60
N VAL A 83 8.38 -11.64 4.11
CA VAL A 83 7.57 -10.52 3.63
C VAL A 83 7.08 -9.70 4.82
N LEU A 84 7.27 -8.39 4.76
CA LEU A 84 6.69 -7.39 5.66
C LEU A 84 5.57 -6.66 4.91
N ILE A 85 4.48 -6.35 5.61
CA ILE A 85 3.30 -5.70 5.03
C ILE A 85 2.97 -4.45 5.83
N ASN A 86 2.94 -3.29 5.17
CA ASN A 86 2.55 -2.03 5.75
C ASN A 86 1.08 -1.72 5.41
N ILE A 87 0.23 -1.82 6.43
CA ILE A 87 -1.21 -1.50 6.41
C ILE A 87 -1.58 -0.61 7.61
N ILE A 88 -0.64 0.21 8.07
CA ILE A 88 -0.87 1.14 9.18
C ILE A 88 -1.85 2.25 8.78
N THR A 89 -2.34 3.01 9.75
CA THR A 89 -3.20 4.18 9.48
C THR A 89 -2.55 5.15 8.49
N THR A 90 -3.36 5.69 7.57
CA THR A 90 -2.91 6.67 6.57
C THR A 90 -2.23 7.89 7.22
N GLU A 91 -1.00 8.17 6.81
CA GLU A 91 -0.16 9.25 7.35
C GLU A 91 -0.23 10.54 6.51
N GLU A 92 0.04 11.67 7.16
CA GLU A 92 0.49 12.86 6.46
C GLU A 92 2.00 12.74 6.18
N THR A 93 2.38 12.72 4.90
CA THR A 93 3.76 12.44 4.50
C THR A 93 4.67 13.62 4.79
N LYS A 94 5.76 13.38 5.52
CA LYS A 94 6.89 14.28 5.72
C LYS A 94 7.97 13.93 4.69
N PRO A 95 8.12 14.68 3.58
CA PRO A 95 9.05 14.31 2.52
C PRO A 95 10.49 14.33 3.02
N ILE A 96 11.29 13.36 2.56
CA ILE A 96 12.74 13.30 2.77
C ILE A 96 13.47 13.66 1.47
N LYS A 97 14.61 14.34 1.60
CA LYS A 97 15.48 14.80 0.51
C LYS A 97 16.62 13.82 0.23
N SER A 98 16.90 12.89 1.13
CA SER A 98 17.84 11.80 0.91
C SER A 98 17.58 10.67 1.91
N PHE A 99 18.20 9.50 1.68
CA PHE A 99 18.19 8.46 2.71
C PHE A 99 19.05 8.86 3.92
N GLY A 100 20.19 9.52 3.71
CA GLY A 100 21.07 10.00 4.78
C GLY A 100 20.37 10.96 5.75
N GLU A 101 19.50 11.83 5.25
CA GLU A 101 18.67 12.70 6.08
C GLU A 101 17.72 11.89 7.00
N LEU A 102 17.13 10.81 6.49
CA LEU A 102 16.33 9.90 7.32
C LEU A 102 17.19 9.23 8.39
N GLU A 103 18.43 8.82 8.06
CA GLU A 103 19.37 8.26 9.04
C GLU A 103 19.73 9.26 10.13
N GLU A 104 20.00 10.53 9.76
CA GLU A 104 20.26 11.61 10.71
C GLU A 104 19.06 11.87 11.62
N TYR A 105 17.85 11.92 11.08
CA TYR A 105 16.64 12.10 11.88
C TYR A 105 16.45 10.97 12.89
N ILE A 106 16.74 9.73 12.50
CA ILE A 106 16.68 8.58 13.40
C ILE A 106 17.79 8.64 14.46
N PHE A 107 19.03 8.95 14.06
CA PHE A 107 20.19 9.01 14.93
C PHE A 107 20.06 10.11 16.00
N TYR A 108 19.63 11.31 15.58
CA TYR A 108 19.40 12.45 16.48
C TYR A 108 18.01 12.43 17.14
N ASN A 109 17.27 11.32 17.06
CA ASN A 109 15.99 11.12 17.72
C ASN A 109 14.93 12.20 17.38
N ARG A 110 14.92 12.70 16.13
CA ARG A 110 13.99 13.70 15.60
C ARG A 110 12.64 13.07 15.22
N LYS A 111 11.93 12.54 16.21
CA LYS A 111 10.66 11.79 16.03
C LYS A 111 9.59 12.59 15.27
N ASP A 112 9.55 13.90 15.49
CA ASP A 112 8.65 14.84 14.81
C ASP A 112 8.90 14.93 13.29
N ARG A 113 10.06 14.49 12.80
CA ARG A 113 10.46 14.52 11.38
C ARG A 113 10.31 13.20 10.65
N VAL A 114 9.99 12.12 11.35
CA VAL A 114 9.92 10.77 10.77
C VAL A 114 8.47 10.29 10.74
N ASN A 115 8.04 9.69 9.63
CA ASN A 115 6.80 8.92 9.56
C ASN A 115 7.04 7.48 10.02
N ALA A 116 6.03 6.83 10.60
CA ALA A 116 6.08 5.42 10.96
C ALA A 116 6.43 4.54 9.76
N SER A 117 5.85 4.80 8.58
CA SER A 117 6.22 4.03 7.37
C SER A 117 7.69 4.16 6.99
N TYR A 118 8.30 5.34 7.12
CA TYR A 118 9.73 5.52 6.86
C TYR A 118 10.59 4.83 7.92
N ALA A 119 10.19 4.85 9.19
CA ALA A 119 10.88 4.13 10.25
C ALA A 119 10.84 2.61 10.03
N TYR A 120 9.68 2.05 9.68
CA TYR A 120 9.56 0.62 9.36
C TYR A 120 10.33 0.24 8.08
N MET A 121 10.31 1.08 7.05
CA MET A 121 11.09 0.86 5.83
C MET A 121 12.60 0.91 6.11
N TYR A 122 13.06 1.87 6.92
CA TYR A 122 14.45 1.96 7.36
C TYR A 122 14.86 0.70 8.15
N ALA A 123 14.03 0.28 9.11
CA ALA A 123 14.25 -0.96 9.85
C ALA A 123 14.33 -2.17 8.92
N ALA A 124 13.48 -2.24 7.90
CA ALA A 124 13.45 -3.33 6.93
C ALA A 124 14.72 -3.37 6.07
N ILE A 125 15.21 -2.22 5.62
CA ILE A 125 16.48 -2.10 4.89
C ILE A 125 17.66 -2.55 5.76
N LYS A 126 17.72 -2.11 7.03
CA LYS A 126 18.78 -2.51 7.96
C LYS A 126 18.69 -3.99 8.35
N TYR A 127 17.49 -4.54 8.49
CA TYR A 127 17.30 -5.98 8.68
C TYR A 127 17.82 -6.77 7.48
N ALA A 128 17.47 -6.33 6.27
CA ALA A 128 17.85 -7.03 5.06
C ALA A 128 19.36 -7.11 4.88
N SER A 129 20.05 -5.98 5.07
CA SER A 129 21.51 -5.89 4.95
C SER A 129 22.28 -6.67 6.03
N GLN A 130 21.68 -6.89 7.20
CA GLN A 130 22.33 -7.60 8.31
C GLN A 130 21.97 -9.08 8.40
N VAL A 131 20.85 -9.52 7.80
CA VAL A 131 20.25 -10.81 8.12
C VAL A 131 19.91 -11.62 6.88
N LYS A 132 18.96 -11.14 6.05
CA LYS A 132 18.52 -11.83 4.83
C LYS A 132 17.66 -10.92 3.95
N PRO A 133 17.63 -11.13 2.62
CA PRO A 133 16.69 -10.47 1.74
C PRO A 133 15.23 -10.62 2.19
N ILE A 134 14.45 -9.55 2.03
CA ILE A 134 13.02 -9.50 2.36
C ILE A 134 12.21 -8.69 1.34
N ALA A 135 10.92 -8.98 1.23
CA ALA A 135 9.98 -8.16 0.49
C ALA A 135 9.22 -7.25 1.45
N PHE A 136 9.02 -6.00 1.05
CA PHE A 136 8.21 -5.03 1.78
C PHE A 136 7.04 -4.60 0.88
N ILE A 137 5.82 -4.80 1.36
CA ILE A 137 4.59 -4.43 0.65
C ILE A 137 4.00 -3.20 1.33
N ASN A 138 3.99 -2.07 0.63
CA ASN A 138 3.38 -0.84 1.09
C ASN A 138 1.99 -0.66 0.47
N ALA A 139 0.95 -0.97 1.26
CA ALA A 139 -0.44 -0.91 0.81
C ALA A 139 -1.14 0.43 1.11
N ILE A 140 -0.39 1.42 1.63
CA ILE A 140 -0.92 2.74 2.02
C ILE A 140 -0.31 3.86 1.16
N PRO A 141 -0.86 5.09 1.21
CA PRO A 141 -0.43 6.19 0.34
C PRO A 141 0.95 6.80 0.62
N THR A 142 1.55 6.56 1.79
CA THR A 142 2.88 7.11 2.12
C THR A 142 3.89 6.66 1.05
N PRO A 143 4.62 7.57 0.38
CA PRO A 143 5.44 7.22 -0.76
C PRO A 143 6.72 6.48 -0.34
N LEU A 144 6.77 5.19 -0.62
CA LEU A 144 7.98 4.36 -0.47
C LEU A 144 8.48 3.91 -1.84
N ALA A 145 7.64 3.22 -2.61
CA ALA A 145 7.97 2.78 -3.97
C ALA A 145 8.04 3.96 -4.95
N ASN A 146 7.41 5.08 -4.62
CA ASN A 146 7.50 6.36 -5.34
C ASN A 146 8.50 7.34 -4.71
N ASN A 147 9.40 6.87 -3.85
CA ASN A 147 10.51 7.67 -3.34
C ASN A 147 11.84 7.12 -3.87
N VAL A 148 12.53 7.91 -4.70
CA VAL A 148 13.77 7.48 -5.36
C VAL A 148 14.88 7.10 -4.37
N TYR A 149 14.95 7.78 -3.21
CA TYR A 149 15.96 7.51 -2.20
C TYR A 149 15.71 6.15 -1.53
N ILE A 150 14.44 5.84 -1.24
CA ILE A 150 14.04 4.54 -0.68
C ILE A 150 14.26 3.41 -1.69
N VAL A 151 13.79 3.57 -2.93
CA VAL A 151 13.92 2.54 -3.97
C VAL A 151 15.39 2.18 -4.22
N ARG A 152 16.29 3.17 -4.24
CA ARG A 152 17.73 2.95 -4.41
C ARG A 152 18.31 2.14 -3.26
N GLU A 153 17.97 2.47 -2.02
CA GLU A 153 18.47 1.73 -0.87
C GLU A 153 17.85 0.32 -0.77
N CYS A 154 16.59 0.14 -1.16
CA CYS A 154 16.01 -1.19 -1.30
C CYS A 154 16.79 -2.07 -2.29
N TYR A 155 17.16 -1.52 -3.45
CA TYR A 155 17.96 -2.24 -4.43
C TYR A 155 19.35 -2.62 -3.90
N LYS A 156 20.04 -1.72 -3.21
CA LYS A 156 21.38 -1.96 -2.66
C LYS A 156 21.43 -2.95 -1.50
N ASN A 157 20.32 -3.11 -0.78
CA ASN A 157 20.25 -3.90 0.45
C ASN A 157 19.31 -5.11 0.30
N ASP A 158 19.14 -5.62 -0.92
CA ASP A 158 18.37 -6.83 -1.22
C ASP A 158 16.91 -6.82 -0.72
N VAL A 159 16.25 -5.66 -0.84
CA VAL A 159 14.83 -5.50 -0.52
C VAL A 159 14.00 -5.39 -1.78
N THR A 160 13.03 -6.29 -1.96
CA THR A 160 11.95 -6.12 -2.95
C THR A 160 10.89 -5.19 -2.35
N LEU A 161 10.50 -4.14 -3.04
CA LEU A 161 9.49 -3.18 -2.59
C LEU A 161 8.30 -3.15 -3.56
N PHE A 162 7.10 -3.43 -3.07
CA PHE A 162 5.85 -3.19 -3.80
C PHE A 162 5.12 -2.01 -3.20
N GLY A 163 4.60 -1.11 -4.03
CA GLY A 163 3.89 0.09 -3.57
C GLY A 163 3.59 1.09 -4.69
N ASP A 164 2.84 2.15 -4.43
CA ASP A 164 2.21 2.51 -3.15
C ASP A 164 0.68 2.60 -3.31
N ASP A 165 -0.04 2.45 -2.18
CA ASP A 165 -1.52 2.49 -2.07
C ASP A 165 -2.22 1.34 -2.82
N GLY A 166 -2.79 0.37 -2.10
CA GLY A 166 -3.45 -0.80 -2.71
C GLY A 166 -4.60 -0.43 -3.65
N ALA A 167 -4.66 -1.05 -4.83
CA ALA A 167 -5.62 -0.79 -5.90
C ALA A 167 -7.02 -1.36 -5.60
N THR A 168 -7.71 -0.77 -4.62
CA THR A 168 -9.10 -1.12 -4.26
C THR A 168 -10.08 0.01 -4.56
N GLY A 169 -11.38 -0.33 -4.54
CA GLY A 169 -12.46 0.64 -4.59
C GLY A 169 -12.73 1.22 -5.97
N ALA A 170 -13.03 2.52 -6.00
CA ALA A 170 -13.49 3.22 -7.19
C ALA A 170 -12.35 3.52 -8.19
N THR A 171 -11.15 3.84 -7.71
CA THR A 171 -10.04 4.32 -8.56
C THR A 171 -9.63 3.33 -9.66
N PRO A 172 -9.50 2.01 -9.40
CA PRO A 172 -9.27 1.04 -10.47
C PRO A 172 -10.37 1.03 -11.54
N LEU A 173 -11.64 1.12 -11.12
CA LEU A 173 -12.77 1.18 -12.04
C LEU A 173 -12.76 2.46 -12.88
N THR A 174 -12.45 3.61 -12.27
CA THR A 174 -12.26 4.87 -12.99
C THR A 174 -11.20 4.70 -14.08
N ALA A 175 -10.06 4.10 -13.75
CA ALA A 175 -8.97 3.89 -14.70
C ALA A 175 -9.42 3.05 -15.91
N ASP A 176 -10.15 1.96 -15.66
CA ASP A 176 -10.64 1.09 -16.73
C ASP A 176 -11.64 1.79 -17.65
N ILE A 177 -12.52 2.64 -17.10
CA ILE A 177 -13.48 3.42 -17.89
C ILE A 177 -12.77 4.50 -18.70
N LEU A 178 -11.81 5.21 -18.10
CA LEU A 178 -11.06 6.25 -18.81
C LEU A 178 -10.26 5.69 -19.96
N GLU A 179 -9.71 4.48 -19.81
CA GLU A 179 -9.06 3.77 -20.91
C GLU A 179 -10.07 3.44 -22.02
N HIS A 180 -11.26 2.93 -21.67
CA HIS A 180 -12.32 2.66 -22.65
C HIS A 180 -12.69 3.91 -23.46
N MET A 181 -12.71 5.08 -22.82
CA MET A 181 -12.93 6.37 -23.48
C MET A 181 -11.76 6.76 -24.39
N ALA A 182 -10.53 6.66 -23.88
CA ALA A 182 -9.31 6.99 -24.63
C ALA A 182 -9.17 6.15 -25.91
N GLU A 183 -9.41 4.84 -25.83
CA GLU A 183 -9.33 3.92 -26.97
C GLU A 183 -10.34 4.22 -28.08
N ARG A 184 -11.45 4.91 -27.75
CA ARG A 184 -12.49 5.31 -28.69
C ARG A 184 -12.38 6.77 -29.13
N ASN A 185 -11.29 7.45 -28.73
CA ASN A 185 -11.11 8.88 -28.95
C ASN A 185 -12.28 9.73 -28.43
N ARG A 186 -12.88 9.32 -27.31
CA ARG A 186 -13.95 10.06 -26.62
C ARG A 186 -13.31 11.08 -25.68
N ARG A 187 -13.65 12.36 -25.85
CA ARG A 187 -13.04 13.45 -25.08
C ARG A 187 -13.79 13.61 -23.76
N VAL A 188 -13.16 13.21 -22.65
CA VAL A 188 -13.74 13.37 -21.31
C VAL A 188 -13.78 14.87 -20.96
N LYS A 189 -14.95 15.35 -20.53
CA LYS A 189 -15.24 16.76 -20.22
C LYS A 189 -15.22 17.02 -18.72
N GLY A 190 -15.70 16.07 -17.92
CA GLY A 190 -15.75 16.18 -16.47
C GLY A 190 -15.86 14.83 -15.77
N ILE A 191 -15.31 14.74 -14.57
CA ILE A 191 -15.41 13.55 -13.71
C ILE A 191 -15.81 13.99 -12.31
N VAL A 192 -16.90 13.42 -11.80
CA VAL A 192 -17.31 13.55 -10.40
C VAL A 192 -17.31 12.17 -9.77
N GLN A 193 -16.68 12.01 -8.62
CA GLN A 193 -16.66 10.75 -7.88
C GLN A 193 -16.78 11.01 -6.38
N PHE A 194 -17.91 10.57 -5.84
CA PHE A 194 -18.23 10.58 -4.42
C PHE A 194 -17.84 9.25 -3.78
N ASN A 195 -17.21 9.31 -2.60
CA ASN A 195 -16.84 8.13 -1.83
C ASN A 195 -17.19 8.38 -0.36
N ILE A 196 -18.05 7.55 0.22
CA ILE A 196 -18.45 7.60 1.62
C ILE A 196 -18.37 6.21 2.25
N GLY A 197 -17.89 6.13 3.48
CA GLY A 197 -17.78 4.88 4.24
C GLY A 197 -17.83 5.14 5.74
N GLY A 198 -17.78 4.08 6.55
CA GLY A 198 -18.00 4.15 8.00
C GLY A 198 -16.88 3.54 8.85
N ASN A 199 -15.72 3.23 8.28
CA ASN A 199 -14.58 2.72 9.04
C ASN A 199 -13.66 3.85 9.56
N THR A 200 -12.74 3.51 10.46
CA THR A 200 -11.82 4.47 11.09
C THR A 200 -10.90 5.17 10.09
N ASP A 201 -10.57 4.54 8.95
CA ASP A 201 -9.80 5.20 7.89
C ASP A 201 -10.63 6.35 7.27
N PHE A 202 -11.92 6.16 7.01
CA PHE A 202 -12.81 7.25 6.57
C PHE A 202 -12.95 8.35 7.61
N TYR A 203 -13.01 8.01 8.90
CA TYR A 203 -13.01 9.00 9.97
C TYR A 203 -11.72 9.83 9.96
N ALA A 204 -10.56 9.18 9.84
CA ALA A 204 -9.27 9.83 9.73
C ALA A 204 -9.16 10.80 8.53
N LEU A 205 -9.95 10.56 7.48
CA LEU A 205 -10.00 11.34 6.24
C LEU A 205 -10.98 12.53 6.28
N THR A 206 -11.77 12.68 7.35
CA THR A 206 -12.59 13.88 7.56
C THR A 206 -11.74 15.13 7.84
N ASN A 207 -10.46 14.96 8.17
CA ASN A 207 -9.52 16.04 8.38
C ASN A 207 -9.08 16.68 7.04
N GLU A 208 -9.30 18.00 6.89
CA GLU A 208 -9.17 18.74 5.63
C GLU A 208 -7.80 18.63 4.96
N ASP A 209 -6.71 18.54 5.73
CA ASP A 209 -5.35 18.51 5.18
C ASP A 209 -5.05 17.20 4.43
N LYS A 210 -5.64 16.07 4.86
CA LYS A 210 -5.46 14.77 4.19
C LYS A 210 -6.21 14.70 2.85
N ASN A 211 -7.22 15.55 2.65
CA ASN A 211 -8.00 15.59 1.40
C ASN A 211 -7.19 16.17 0.23
N ARG A 212 -6.28 17.13 0.48
CA ARG A 212 -5.46 17.76 -0.58
C ARG A 212 -4.50 16.77 -1.25
N ALA A 213 -3.85 15.90 -0.48
CA ALA A 213 -2.91 14.90 -1.03
C ALA A 213 -3.61 13.85 -1.93
N LYS A 214 -4.84 13.47 -1.58
CA LYS A 214 -5.66 12.54 -2.39
C LYS A 214 -6.16 13.20 -3.68
N GLU A 215 -6.47 14.50 -3.67
CA GLU A 215 -6.86 15.24 -4.88
C GLU A 215 -5.74 15.26 -5.93
N TYR A 216 -4.48 15.46 -5.51
CA TYR A 216 -3.33 15.41 -6.41
C TYR A 216 -3.12 13.99 -7.01
N THR A 217 -3.18 12.96 -6.18
CA THR A 217 -2.97 11.57 -6.64
C THR A 217 -4.07 11.08 -7.58
N LYS A 218 -5.30 11.58 -7.42
CA LYS A 218 -6.42 11.18 -8.27
C LYS A 218 -6.57 12.04 -9.53
N SER A 219 -6.05 13.26 -9.54
CA SER A 219 -5.91 14.01 -10.79
C SER A 219 -4.78 13.48 -11.68
N SER A 220 -3.71 12.91 -11.08
CA SER A 220 -2.62 12.32 -11.86
C SER A 220 -3.04 11.06 -12.63
N ILE A 221 -3.87 10.17 -12.05
CA ILE A 221 -4.34 8.97 -12.77
C ILE A 221 -5.15 9.32 -14.03
N VAL A 222 -5.96 10.37 -13.97
CA VAL A 222 -6.74 10.84 -15.12
C VAL A 222 -5.81 11.31 -16.24
N LYS A 223 -4.80 12.12 -15.89
CA LYS A 223 -3.80 12.61 -16.85
C LYS A 223 -2.92 11.49 -17.40
N ASP A 224 -2.55 10.51 -16.58
CA ASP A 224 -1.73 9.37 -16.98
C ASP A 224 -2.40 8.55 -18.09
N ILE A 225 -3.72 8.35 -17.98
CA ILE A 225 -4.51 7.51 -18.90
C ILE A 225 -4.93 8.30 -20.13
N LEU A 226 -5.49 9.51 -19.94
CA LEU A 226 -6.05 10.29 -21.05
C LEU A 226 -4.99 11.10 -21.82
N GLY A 227 -3.83 11.36 -21.21
CA GLY A 227 -2.79 12.24 -21.77
C GLY A 227 -3.08 13.74 -21.63
N TYR A 228 -4.21 14.12 -21.04
CA TYR A 228 -4.62 15.51 -20.79
C TYR A 228 -5.31 15.67 -19.44
N SER A 229 -5.35 16.90 -18.93
CA SER A 229 -6.08 17.21 -17.69
C SER A 229 -7.58 17.33 -17.95
N VAL A 230 -8.37 16.84 -16.99
CA VAL A 230 -9.84 16.95 -16.98
C VAL A 230 -10.25 17.61 -15.67
N PRO A 231 -11.25 18.51 -15.67
CA PRO A 231 -11.89 18.97 -14.45
C PRO A 231 -12.43 17.78 -13.64
N THR A 232 -11.92 17.59 -12.43
CA THR A 232 -12.28 16.45 -11.59
C THR A 232 -12.70 16.88 -10.18
N TYR A 233 -13.82 16.33 -9.70
CA TYR A 233 -14.17 16.34 -8.29
C TYR A 233 -14.04 14.93 -7.73
N ILE A 234 -12.92 14.61 -7.08
CA ILE A 234 -12.69 13.28 -6.52
C ILE A 234 -12.16 13.38 -5.09
N LYS A 235 -13.07 13.41 -4.11
CA LYS A 235 -12.74 13.58 -2.69
C LYS A 235 -13.36 12.46 -1.85
N PRO A 236 -12.77 12.09 -0.70
CA PRO A 236 -13.53 11.47 0.38
C PRO A 236 -14.66 12.44 0.75
N THR A 237 -15.91 12.03 0.55
CA THR A 237 -17.05 12.94 0.62
C THR A 237 -17.65 12.99 2.01
N GLY A 238 -17.42 11.97 2.83
CA GLY A 238 -17.89 11.97 4.21
C GLY A 238 -17.64 10.66 4.94
N PHE A 239 -18.15 10.64 6.16
CA PHE A 239 -18.18 9.50 7.05
C PHE A 239 -19.63 9.22 7.44
N LEU A 240 -20.05 7.97 7.31
CA LEU A 240 -21.35 7.50 7.79
C LEU A 240 -21.16 6.11 8.42
N GLU A 241 -21.20 6.06 9.75
CA GLU A 241 -20.89 4.87 10.55
C GLU A 241 -21.67 3.62 10.10
N SER A 242 -22.94 3.78 9.76
CA SER A 242 -23.81 2.68 9.32
C SER A 242 -23.38 1.99 8.02
N LEU A 243 -22.51 2.61 7.22
CA LEU A 243 -21.94 1.98 6.03
C LEU A 243 -20.81 0.98 6.38
N GLY A 244 -20.19 1.11 7.55
CA GLY A 244 -19.04 0.31 7.98
C GLY A 244 -17.94 0.26 6.92
N ASP A 245 -17.37 -0.93 6.70
CA ASP A 245 -16.33 -1.17 5.69
C ASP A 245 -16.87 -1.19 4.23
N LYS A 246 -18.20 -1.29 4.06
CA LYS A 246 -18.83 -1.39 2.74
C LYS A 246 -19.14 -0.01 2.19
N LYS A 247 -18.13 0.66 1.63
CA LYS A 247 -18.24 2.00 1.07
C LYS A 247 -19.28 2.10 -0.04
N PHE A 248 -19.91 3.27 -0.12
CA PHE A 248 -20.72 3.69 -1.25
C PHE A 248 -19.89 4.61 -2.15
N VAL A 249 -19.97 4.33 -3.45
CA VAL A 249 -19.33 5.11 -4.50
C VAL A 249 -20.41 5.53 -5.49
N SER A 250 -20.41 6.80 -5.86
CA SER A 250 -21.18 7.32 -6.99
C SER A 250 -20.25 8.10 -7.91
N MET A 251 -20.28 7.79 -9.19
CA MET A 251 -19.40 8.39 -10.19
C MET A 251 -20.21 8.87 -11.38
N HIS A 252 -19.90 10.06 -11.87
CA HIS A 252 -20.43 10.64 -13.11
C HIS A 252 -19.26 11.02 -14.01
N ILE A 253 -19.31 10.59 -15.26
CA ILE A 253 -18.33 10.93 -16.29
C ILE A 253 -19.09 11.45 -17.50
N GLU A 254 -18.83 12.71 -17.84
CA GLU A 254 -19.35 13.35 -19.06
C GLU A 254 -18.25 13.32 -20.13
N TYR A 255 -18.61 12.97 -21.37
CA TYR A 255 -17.68 12.92 -22.48
C TYR A 255 -18.33 13.27 -23.82
N GLU A 256 -17.52 13.83 -24.70
CA GLU A 256 -17.89 14.15 -26.07
C GLU A 256 -17.64 12.94 -26.96
N THR A 257 -18.65 12.59 -27.76
CA THR A 257 -18.67 11.48 -28.71
C THR A 257 -18.66 12.01 -30.15
N PHE A 258 -19.00 11.14 -31.12
CA PHE A 258 -19.05 11.52 -32.53
C PHE A 258 -19.94 12.75 -32.77
N ASN A 259 -19.54 13.62 -33.71
CA ASN A 259 -20.28 14.82 -34.10
C ASN A 259 -20.56 15.82 -32.96
N GLY A 260 -19.72 15.85 -31.93
CA GLY A 260 -19.83 16.80 -30.81
C GLY A 260 -21.00 16.52 -29.87
N PHE A 261 -21.69 15.39 -30.01
CA PHE A 261 -22.71 14.98 -29.04
C PHE A 261 -22.07 14.68 -27.68
N ILE A 262 -22.82 14.90 -26.61
CA ILE A 262 -22.38 14.68 -25.24
C ILE A 262 -23.13 13.48 -24.67
N ASP A 263 -22.36 12.48 -24.23
CA ASP A 263 -22.86 11.30 -23.55
C ASP A 263 -22.40 11.33 -22.09
N GLU A 264 -23.07 10.56 -21.23
CA GLU A 264 -22.71 10.41 -19.82
C GLU A 264 -22.71 8.95 -19.35
N VAL A 265 -21.89 8.67 -18.33
CA VAL A 265 -21.90 7.42 -17.59
C VAL A 265 -22.07 7.72 -16.10
N ILE A 266 -23.07 7.12 -15.48
CA ILE A 266 -23.31 7.16 -14.02
C ILE A 266 -23.14 5.76 -13.45
N ILE A 267 -22.33 5.64 -12.39
CA ILE A 267 -22.05 4.37 -11.72
C ILE A 267 -22.29 4.52 -10.23
N ASN A 268 -23.10 3.60 -9.69
CA ASN A 268 -23.26 3.42 -8.25
C ASN A 268 -22.71 2.06 -7.85
N ALA A 269 -21.90 2.01 -6.80
CA ALA A 269 -21.30 0.78 -6.31
C ALA A 269 -21.27 0.70 -4.78
N ARG A 270 -21.40 -0.53 -4.26
CA ARG A 270 -21.16 -0.87 -2.86
C ARG A 270 -20.03 -1.88 -2.78
N ILE A 271 -18.89 -1.47 -2.21
CA ILE A 271 -17.64 -2.24 -2.26
C ILE A 271 -17.12 -2.42 -0.84
N ASN A 272 -16.79 -3.64 -0.42
CA ASN A 272 -16.09 -3.85 0.85
C ASN A 272 -14.61 -3.51 0.65
N ASP A 273 -14.05 -2.61 1.45
CA ASP A 273 -12.67 -2.13 1.23
C ASP A 273 -11.63 -3.10 1.79
N SER A 274 -11.82 -3.55 3.03
CA SER A 274 -10.87 -4.42 3.73
C SER A 274 -10.75 -5.80 3.06
N PRO A 275 -11.84 -6.50 2.70
CA PRO A 275 -11.75 -7.78 1.96
C PRO A 275 -11.12 -7.62 0.58
N ALA A 276 -11.40 -6.53 -0.14
CA ALA A 276 -10.80 -6.27 -1.44
C ALA A 276 -9.27 -6.15 -1.31
N LEU A 277 -8.78 -5.39 -0.32
CA LEU A 277 -7.34 -5.27 -0.09
C LEU A 277 -6.73 -6.59 0.40
N ALA A 278 -7.40 -7.30 1.31
CA ALA A 278 -6.92 -8.56 1.84
C ALA A 278 -6.68 -9.59 0.71
N GLY A 279 -7.58 -9.67 -0.27
CA GLY A 279 -7.39 -10.52 -1.45
C GLY A 279 -6.12 -10.17 -2.25
N LEU A 280 -5.90 -8.88 -2.51
CA LEU A 280 -4.69 -8.40 -3.19
C LEU A 280 -3.41 -8.72 -2.39
N LEU A 281 -3.45 -8.57 -1.07
CA LEU A 281 -2.30 -8.83 -0.20
C LEU A 281 -1.85 -10.28 -0.25
N ILE A 282 -2.78 -11.25 -0.35
CA ILE A 282 -2.41 -12.67 -0.49
C ILE A 282 -1.55 -12.91 -1.72
N ASP A 283 -1.90 -12.31 -2.86
CA ASP A 283 -1.11 -12.45 -4.08
C ASP A 283 0.18 -11.64 -4.03
N LEU A 284 0.16 -10.43 -3.47
CA LEU A 284 1.37 -9.62 -3.27
C LEU A 284 2.40 -10.34 -2.38
N ILE A 285 1.97 -11.04 -1.33
CA ILE A 285 2.87 -11.86 -0.48
C ILE A 285 3.55 -12.94 -1.32
N ARG A 286 2.79 -13.65 -2.16
CA ARG A 286 3.31 -14.73 -3.01
C ARG A 286 4.26 -14.19 -4.07
N LEU A 287 3.89 -13.08 -4.73
CA LEU A 287 4.72 -12.41 -5.73
C LEU A 287 6.00 -11.83 -5.10
N GLY A 288 5.91 -11.30 -3.89
CA GLY A 288 7.06 -10.79 -3.13
C GLY A 288 8.04 -11.92 -2.86
N TYR A 289 7.55 -13.06 -2.37
CA TYR A 289 8.36 -14.25 -2.20
C TYR A 289 9.00 -14.75 -3.50
N ILE A 290 8.25 -14.76 -4.62
CA ILE A 290 8.78 -15.13 -5.94
C ILE A 290 9.89 -14.17 -6.38
N ALA A 291 9.72 -12.87 -6.20
CA ALA A 291 10.70 -11.86 -6.53
C ALA A 291 12.00 -12.04 -5.73
N LEU A 292 11.89 -12.25 -4.40
CA LEU A 292 13.06 -12.53 -3.55
C LEU A 292 13.81 -13.76 -3.98
N LYS A 293 13.08 -14.85 -4.24
CA LYS A 293 13.66 -16.12 -4.67
C LYS A 293 14.22 -16.07 -6.11
N SER A 294 14.03 -14.95 -6.78
CA SER A 294 14.57 -14.66 -8.11
C SER A 294 15.55 -13.48 -8.07
N GLU A 295 15.96 -13.04 -6.87
CA GLU A 295 16.92 -11.95 -6.63
C GLU A 295 16.51 -10.64 -7.31
N ILE A 296 15.20 -10.34 -7.31
CA ILE A 296 14.64 -9.11 -7.88
C ILE A 296 14.43 -8.10 -6.75
N TYR A 297 15.31 -7.11 -6.68
CA TYR A 297 15.32 -6.08 -5.64
C TYR A 297 14.98 -4.70 -6.18
N GLY A 298 14.76 -3.74 -5.27
CA GLY A 298 14.16 -2.47 -5.61
C GLY A 298 12.65 -2.62 -5.84
N THR A 299 12.06 -1.76 -6.67
CA THR A 299 10.60 -1.79 -6.93
C THR A 299 10.27 -2.39 -8.28
N VAL A 300 9.15 -3.11 -8.38
CA VAL A 300 8.75 -3.87 -9.57
C VAL A 300 7.50 -3.26 -10.19
N TYR A 301 7.68 -2.47 -11.25
CA TYR A 301 6.59 -1.78 -11.93
C TYR A 301 5.49 -2.73 -12.40
N GLU A 302 5.85 -3.89 -12.94
CA GLU A 302 4.88 -4.84 -13.50
C GLU A 302 3.91 -5.39 -12.44
N VAL A 303 4.36 -5.51 -11.19
CA VAL A 303 3.49 -5.87 -10.05
C VAL A 303 2.70 -4.65 -9.61
N ASN A 304 3.38 -3.52 -9.41
CA ASN A 304 2.76 -2.30 -8.90
C ASN A 304 1.65 -1.77 -9.82
N ALA A 305 1.84 -1.79 -11.14
CA ALA A 305 0.88 -1.29 -12.12
C ALA A 305 -0.51 -1.94 -11.94
N PHE A 306 -0.54 -3.23 -11.58
CA PHE A 306 -1.79 -3.94 -11.34
C PHE A 306 -2.29 -3.72 -9.91
N PHE A 307 -1.45 -3.96 -8.91
CA PHE A 307 -1.87 -4.02 -7.51
C PHE A 307 -1.95 -2.68 -6.77
N MET A 308 -1.40 -1.60 -7.34
CA MET A 308 -1.28 -0.30 -6.67
C MET A 308 -2.03 0.81 -7.43
N LYS A 309 -2.52 1.82 -6.71
CA LYS A 309 -3.14 3.03 -7.26
C LYS A 309 -2.07 4.00 -7.76
N LYS A 310 -0.92 4.06 -7.09
CA LYS A 310 0.23 4.86 -7.48
C LYS A 310 1.44 3.95 -7.71
N PRO A 311 1.56 3.33 -8.89
CA PRO A 311 2.58 2.32 -9.10
C PRO A 311 3.98 2.93 -9.08
N GLY A 312 4.87 2.45 -8.21
CA GLY A 312 6.30 2.77 -8.29
C GLY A 312 7.00 2.02 -9.44
N PRO A 313 8.18 2.48 -9.92
CA PRO A 313 9.04 3.56 -9.41
C PRO A 313 8.49 4.97 -9.65
N PRO A 314 9.14 6.04 -9.10
CA PRO A 314 8.74 7.42 -9.37
C PRO A 314 8.58 7.71 -10.87
N ASN A 315 7.60 8.56 -11.22
CA ASN A 315 7.23 8.94 -12.59
C ASN A 315 6.64 7.81 -13.45
N SER A 316 6.38 6.64 -12.87
CA SER A 316 5.64 5.60 -13.58
C SER A 316 4.18 5.98 -13.75
N LYS A 317 3.60 5.57 -14.88
CA LYS A 317 2.20 5.87 -15.19
C LYS A 317 1.27 4.82 -14.61
N SER A 318 0.12 5.30 -14.15
CA SER A 318 -1.05 4.44 -13.98
C SER A 318 -1.62 4.07 -15.34
N ILE A 319 -2.01 2.81 -15.51
CA ILE A 319 -2.63 2.27 -16.72
C ILE A 319 -3.89 1.49 -16.33
N SER A 320 -4.75 1.19 -17.30
CA SER A 320 -5.89 0.28 -17.06
C SER A 320 -5.45 -1.04 -16.45
N LYS A 321 -6.31 -1.60 -15.58
CA LYS A 321 -5.99 -2.83 -14.85
C LYS A 321 -5.95 -4.04 -15.75
N ILE A 322 -6.64 -4.01 -16.89
CA ILE A 322 -6.51 -5.03 -17.94
C ILE A 322 -5.10 -5.02 -18.53
N LYS A 323 -4.59 -3.86 -18.95
CA LYS A 323 -3.22 -3.75 -19.50
C LYS A 323 -2.16 -4.11 -18.45
N ALA A 324 -2.34 -3.62 -17.22
CA ALA A 324 -1.47 -3.96 -16.11
C ALA A 324 -1.46 -5.47 -15.80
N TYR A 325 -2.61 -6.14 -15.87
CA TYR A 325 -2.71 -7.58 -15.69
C TYR A 325 -1.92 -8.36 -16.74
N GLN A 326 -1.98 -7.94 -18.01
CA GLN A 326 -1.19 -8.57 -19.07
C GLN A 326 0.32 -8.40 -18.83
N ILE A 327 0.75 -7.20 -18.43
CA ILE A 327 2.16 -6.91 -18.07
C ILE A 327 2.61 -7.77 -16.87
N LEU A 328 1.76 -7.89 -15.86
CA LEU A 328 2.00 -8.77 -14.70
C LEU A 328 2.19 -10.23 -15.14
N LEU A 329 1.31 -10.77 -15.98
CA LEU A 329 1.43 -12.14 -16.48
C LEU A 329 2.72 -12.36 -17.27
N GLN A 330 3.11 -11.39 -18.11
CA GLN A 330 4.39 -11.43 -18.84
C GLN A 330 5.58 -11.45 -17.87
N TRP A 331 5.54 -10.61 -16.83
CA TRP A 331 6.57 -10.58 -15.78
C TRP A 331 6.66 -11.93 -15.06
N ILE A 332 5.53 -12.48 -14.59
CA ILE A 332 5.49 -13.79 -13.92
C ILE A 332 6.10 -14.88 -14.81
N ASN A 333 5.69 -14.93 -16.08
CA ASN A 333 6.20 -15.91 -17.03
C ASN A 333 7.71 -15.78 -17.26
N ARG A 334 8.22 -14.55 -17.39
CA ARG A 334 9.65 -14.27 -17.54
C ARG A 334 10.45 -14.75 -16.32
N VAL A 335 9.96 -14.44 -15.12
CA VAL A 335 10.61 -14.83 -13.86
C VAL A 335 10.63 -16.35 -13.70
N LEU A 336 9.51 -17.03 -13.94
CA LEU A 336 9.43 -18.49 -13.82
C LEU A 336 10.27 -19.23 -14.87
N ARG A 337 10.39 -18.70 -16.10
CA ARG A 337 11.27 -19.28 -17.14
C ARG A 337 12.74 -19.20 -16.75
N LYS A 338 13.22 -18.05 -16.28
CA LYS A 338 14.62 -17.91 -15.83
C LYS A 338 14.99 -18.92 -14.74
N ARG A 339 14.06 -19.19 -13.82
CA ARG A 339 14.25 -20.20 -12.78
C ARG A 339 14.35 -21.62 -13.34
N LYS A 340 13.53 -22.00 -14.33
CA LYS A 340 13.64 -23.32 -14.98
C LYS A 340 14.98 -23.52 -15.67
N VAL A 341 15.51 -22.51 -16.34
CA VAL A 341 16.82 -22.57 -17.01
C VAL A 341 17.96 -22.78 -15.99
N ASN A 342 17.91 -22.07 -14.86
CA ASN A 342 18.93 -22.22 -13.80
C ASN A 342 18.88 -23.57 -13.07
N VAL A 343 17.76 -24.30 -13.13
CA VAL A 343 17.60 -25.63 -12.49
C VAL A 343 18.08 -26.78 -13.38
N ILE A 344 18.29 -26.56 -14.69
CA ILE A 344 18.70 -27.61 -15.64
C ILE A 344 20.21 -27.89 -15.62
N VAL A 345 21.03 -27.14 -14.86
CA VAL A 345 22.45 -27.45 -14.67
C VAL A 345 22.64 -28.36 -13.44
N LYS A 346 22.28 -29.64 -13.57
CA LYS A 346 23.01 -30.70 -12.87
C LYS A 346 23.99 -31.29 -13.88
N PRO A 347 25.31 -31.24 -13.64
CA PRO A 347 26.20 -32.13 -14.36
C PRO A 347 25.92 -33.55 -13.87
N ASP A 348 25.41 -34.39 -14.75
CA ASP A 348 25.77 -35.81 -14.69
C ASP A 348 27.25 -35.87 -15.06
N THR A 349 28.10 -36.07 -14.03
CA THR A 349 29.35 -36.87 -14.00
C THR A 349 30.09 -36.60 -12.70
#